data_AF-A0A3D9SXM2-F1
#
_entry.id   AF-A0A3D9SXM2-F1
#
_cell.length_a   1.000
_cell.length_b   1.000
_cell.length_c   1.000
_cell.angle_alpha   90.00
_cell.angle_beta   90.00
_cell.angle_gamma   90.00
#
_symmetry.space_group_name_H-M   'P 1'
#
loop_
_entity.id
_entity.type
_entity.pdbx_description
1 polymer ?
#
loop_
_entity_poly.entity_id
_entity_poly.type
_entity_poly.pdbx_seq_one_letter_code
_entity_poly.pdbx_strand_id
1 'polypeptide(L)'
;MTSPPASVPDALPGEIRELLRGGLPVRAGHCGPCLLALRGVKARALHPDDPESRARALDGLLREQLDRLENAELAPAARLLFGAETTTSGATLTARREAAAKSSGYEVHHFRKRIEPKVVELVAWQLLRDSETFSTRHASAPELHAATGPLALPADVFAWEAAEHQHTLAGLWGAVYLLRAELLTVARMVSMTADDDALSAAADAALWRHALVLVAVARYRSAYGAVMLHAATELGPDEIAAYAGWTPALTPGEELLLAEVADPTQGLTHFMTRLTETERGAATVHAWRRSLTGRPHRQGGGPEEEVTS
;
A
#
# COMPACT_ATOMS: atom_id res chain seq x y z
N MET A 1 -11.16 -42.00 -0.97
CA MET A 1 -11.24 -41.03 0.13
C MET A 1 -10.22 -39.94 -0.15
N THR A 2 -10.67 -38.83 -0.71
CA THR A 2 -9.82 -37.67 -1.01
C THR A 2 -9.63 -36.90 0.29
N SER A 3 -8.39 -36.76 0.75
CA SER A 3 -8.08 -35.97 1.93
C SER A 3 -8.62 -34.54 1.77
N PRO A 4 -9.11 -33.90 2.85
CA PRO A 4 -9.53 -32.50 2.80
C PRO A 4 -8.35 -31.63 2.35
N PRO A 5 -8.60 -30.53 1.60
CA PRO A 5 -7.53 -29.64 1.20
C PRO A 5 -6.85 -29.08 2.45
N ALA A 6 -5.51 -29.16 2.47
CA ALA A 6 -4.72 -28.60 3.55
C ALA A 6 -5.00 -27.10 3.68
N SER A 7 -5.03 -26.60 4.92
CA SER A 7 -5.14 -25.16 5.14
C SER A 7 -3.92 -24.45 4.51
N VAL A 8 -4.06 -23.18 4.11
CA VAL A 8 -2.95 -22.42 3.49
C VAL A 8 -1.64 -22.50 4.30
N PRO A 9 -1.65 -22.37 5.65
CA PRO A 9 -0.45 -22.55 6.47
C PRO A 9 0.22 -23.93 6.32
N ASP A 10 -0.58 -25.01 6.23
CA ASP A 10 -0.08 -26.38 6.14
C ASP A 10 0.52 -26.70 4.76
N ALA A 11 0.07 -26.03 3.71
CA ALA A 11 0.54 -26.23 2.33
C ALA A 11 1.88 -25.54 2.03
N LEU A 12 2.19 -24.41 2.71
CA LEU A 12 3.34 -23.56 2.39
C LEU A 12 4.70 -24.28 2.45
N PRO A 13 5.05 -25.07 3.50
CA PRO A 13 6.31 -25.81 3.51
C PRO A 13 6.43 -26.79 2.34
N GLY A 14 5.31 -27.36 1.89
CA GLY A 14 5.25 -28.21 0.70
C GLY A 14 5.68 -27.45 -0.55
N GLU A 15 5.03 -26.33 -0.83
CA GLU A 15 5.30 -25.51 -2.01
C GLU A 15 6.70 -24.90 -2.00
N ILE A 16 7.26 -24.55 -0.83
CA ILE A 16 8.65 -24.11 -0.73
C ILE A 16 9.62 -25.23 -1.12
N ARG A 17 9.37 -26.49 -0.73
CA ARG A 17 10.21 -27.62 -1.18
C ARG A 17 10.15 -27.81 -2.69
N GLU A 18 9.02 -27.51 -3.32
CA GLU A 18 8.90 -27.53 -4.78
C GLU A 18 9.72 -26.42 -5.41
N LEU A 19 9.63 -25.21 -4.85
CA LEU A 19 10.42 -24.05 -5.25
C LEU A 19 11.91 -24.32 -5.15
N LEU A 20 12.38 -25.05 -4.11
CA LEU A 20 13.78 -25.45 -3.99
C LEU A 20 14.30 -26.27 -5.17
N ARG A 21 13.45 -26.97 -5.93
CA ARG A 21 13.90 -27.69 -7.14
C ARG A 21 14.32 -26.71 -8.23
N GLY A 22 13.55 -25.66 -8.47
CA GLY A 22 13.87 -24.59 -9.42
C GLY A 22 14.94 -23.63 -8.91
N GLY A 23 14.90 -23.29 -7.62
CA GLY A 23 15.68 -22.22 -7.02
C GLY A 23 15.26 -20.84 -7.52
N LEU A 24 16.03 -19.82 -7.15
CA LEU A 24 15.87 -18.46 -7.68
C LEU A 24 16.56 -18.32 -9.06
N PRO A 25 15.99 -17.54 -10.00
CA PRO A 25 14.78 -16.74 -9.84
C PRO A 25 13.49 -17.57 -9.87
N VAL A 26 12.48 -17.13 -9.12
CA VAL A 26 11.16 -17.78 -9.08
C VAL A 26 10.47 -17.72 -10.44
N ARG A 27 9.88 -18.84 -10.86
CA ARG A 27 9.09 -18.96 -12.10
C ARG A 27 7.70 -19.45 -11.75
N ALA A 28 6.66 -18.91 -12.39
CA ALA A 28 5.26 -19.24 -12.08
C ALA A 28 4.97 -20.76 -12.17
N GLY A 29 5.60 -21.46 -13.11
CA GLY A 29 5.44 -22.92 -13.27
C GLY A 29 6.14 -23.79 -12.22
N HIS A 30 6.93 -23.20 -11.32
CA HIS A 30 7.71 -23.92 -10.29
C HIS A 30 7.43 -23.42 -8.87
N CYS A 31 6.36 -22.65 -8.68
CA CYS A 31 5.86 -22.24 -7.37
C CYS A 31 4.39 -22.62 -7.26
N GLY A 32 4.00 -23.15 -6.11
CA GLY A 32 2.62 -23.55 -5.89
C GLY A 32 1.66 -22.36 -5.77
N PRO A 33 0.35 -22.62 -5.96
CA PRO A 33 -0.67 -21.58 -5.94
C PRO A 33 -0.80 -20.88 -4.59
N CYS A 34 -0.50 -21.53 -3.46
CA CYS A 34 -0.61 -20.90 -2.14
C CYS A 34 0.44 -19.80 -1.96
N LEU A 35 1.68 -20.03 -2.37
CA LEU A 35 2.77 -19.05 -2.36
C LEU A 35 2.42 -17.84 -3.24
N LEU A 36 1.89 -18.08 -4.44
CA LEU A 36 1.44 -17.00 -5.32
C LEU A 36 0.15 -16.30 -4.83
N ALA A 37 -0.63 -16.94 -3.97
CA ALA A 37 -1.85 -16.37 -3.39
C ALA A 37 -1.58 -15.58 -2.10
N LEU A 38 -0.37 -15.65 -1.54
CA LEU A 38 0.02 -14.86 -0.37
C LEU A 38 -0.28 -13.37 -0.61
N ARG A 39 -0.95 -12.73 0.35
CA ARG A 39 -1.33 -11.32 0.26
C ARG A 39 -0.12 -10.41 0.05
N GLY A 40 0.96 -10.66 0.79
CA GLY A 40 2.22 -9.92 0.66
C GLY A 40 2.85 -10.05 -0.74
N VAL A 41 2.59 -11.15 -1.45
CA VAL A 41 3.04 -11.34 -2.84
C VAL A 41 2.11 -10.62 -3.81
N LYS A 42 0.79 -10.81 -3.68
CA LYS A 42 -0.21 -10.15 -4.54
C LYS A 42 -0.08 -8.62 -4.50
N ALA A 43 0.14 -8.06 -3.32
CA ALA A 43 0.23 -6.62 -3.14
C ALA A 43 1.52 -6.00 -3.70
N ARG A 44 2.60 -6.77 -3.82
CA ARG A 44 3.87 -6.34 -4.41
C ARG A 44 3.95 -6.62 -5.92
N ALA A 45 2.98 -7.33 -6.49
CA ALA A 45 2.92 -7.61 -7.91
C ALA A 45 2.42 -6.40 -8.70
N LEU A 46 3.08 -6.09 -9.82
CA LEU A 46 2.64 -5.03 -10.74
C LEU A 46 1.26 -5.34 -11.34
N HIS A 47 1.00 -6.61 -11.66
CA HIS A 47 -0.28 -7.11 -12.16
C HIS A 47 -0.72 -8.30 -11.27
N PRO A 48 -1.56 -8.09 -10.23
CA PRO A 48 -1.90 -9.12 -9.25
C PRO A 48 -2.60 -10.36 -9.81
N ASP A 49 -3.26 -10.22 -10.97
CA ASP A 49 -3.96 -11.33 -11.62
C ASP A 49 -3.03 -12.16 -12.53
N ASP A 50 -1.86 -11.62 -12.89
CA ASP A 50 -0.84 -12.30 -13.70
C ASP A 50 0.07 -13.18 -12.80
N PRO A 51 0.09 -14.52 -12.99
CA PRO A 51 0.98 -15.41 -12.26
C PRO A 51 2.47 -15.07 -12.41
N GLU A 52 2.91 -14.56 -13.58
CA GLU A 52 4.33 -14.21 -13.80
C GLU A 52 4.73 -12.92 -13.06
N SER A 53 3.84 -11.93 -13.03
CA SER A 53 4.02 -10.76 -12.16
C SER A 53 4.09 -11.14 -10.68
N ARG A 54 3.28 -12.11 -10.23
CA ARG A 54 3.32 -12.61 -8.85
C ARG A 54 4.57 -13.42 -8.55
N ALA A 55 5.05 -14.23 -9.50
CA ALA A 55 6.32 -14.96 -9.36
C ALA A 55 7.50 -13.99 -9.19
N ARG A 56 7.55 -12.90 -9.97
CA ARG A 56 8.55 -11.84 -9.80
C ARG A 56 8.48 -11.13 -8.45
N ALA A 57 7.27 -10.85 -7.97
CA ALA A 57 7.07 -10.28 -6.64
C ALA A 57 7.53 -11.24 -5.52
N LEU A 58 7.22 -12.53 -5.66
CA LEU A 58 7.69 -13.56 -4.75
C LEU A 58 9.21 -13.72 -4.78
N ASP A 59 9.87 -13.60 -5.93
CA ASP A 59 11.34 -13.59 -6.04
C ASP A 59 11.96 -12.47 -5.20
N GLY A 60 11.47 -11.23 -5.38
CA GLY A 60 11.93 -10.08 -4.61
C GLY A 60 11.69 -10.26 -3.12
N LEU A 61 10.49 -10.71 -2.74
CA LEU A 61 10.14 -10.95 -1.34
C LEU A 61 11.02 -12.04 -0.71
N LEU A 62 11.24 -13.16 -1.40
CA LEU A 62 12.10 -14.24 -0.90
C LEU A 62 13.54 -13.77 -0.67
N ARG A 63 14.10 -12.97 -1.58
CA ARG A 63 15.45 -12.39 -1.39
C ARG A 63 15.51 -11.53 -0.14
N GLU A 64 14.54 -10.63 0.04
CA GLU A 64 14.45 -9.79 1.23
C GLU A 64 14.33 -10.63 2.53
N GLN A 65 13.46 -11.65 2.54
CA GLN A 65 13.28 -12.50 3.71
C GLN A 65 14.52 -13.36 4.00
N LEU A 66 15.21 -13.86 2.97
CA LEU A 66 16.45 -14.63 3.15
C LEU A 66 17.61 -13.77 3.68
N ASP A 67 17.69 -12.51 3.27
CA ASP A 67 18.69 -11.56 3.78
C ASP A 67 18.43 -11.17 5.25
N ARG A 68 17.16 -11.18 5.66
CA ARG A 68 16.71 -10.83 7.03
C ARG A 68 16.23 -12.05 7.83
N LEU A 69 16.70 -13.24 7.48
CA LEU A 69 16.25 -14.46 8.16
C LEU A 69 16.59 -14.38 9.65
N GLU A 70 15.58 -14.50 10.52
CA GLU A 70 15.74 -14.28 11.97
C GLU A 70 16.75 -15.25 12.60
N ASN A 71 16.88 -16.45 12.04
CA ASN A 71 17.89 -17.40 12.44
C ASN A 71 19.23 -17.08 11.75
N ALA A 72 20.04 -16.22 12.39
CA ALA A 72 21.32 -15.76 11.87
C ALA A 72 22.30 -16.91 11.55
N GLU A 73 22.25 -18.02 12.29
CA GLU A 73 23.11 -19.19 12.06
C GLU A 73 22.78 -19.91 10.75
N LEU A 74 21.49 -20.00 10.40
CA LEU A 74 21.03 -20.69 9.19
C LEU A 74 20.89 -19.77 7.97
N ALA A 75 20.93 -18.45 8.15
CA ALA A 75 20.74 -17.48 7.07
C ALA A 75 21.72 -17.67 5.88
N PRO A 76 23.04 -17.88 6.08
CA PRO A 76 23.95 -18.13 4.97
C PRO A 76 23.62 -19.42 4.20
N ALA A 77 23.32 -20.49 4.94
CA ALA A 77 22.96 -21.78 4.35
C ALA A 77 21.62 -21.70 3.59
N ALA A 78 20.65 -20.93 4.09
CA ALA A 78 19.38 -20.69 3.41
C ALA A 78 19.58 -19.96 2.07
N ARG A 79 20.37 -18.87 2.05
CA ARG A 79 20.67 -18.13 0.81
C ARG A 79 21.33 -19.00 -0.26
N LEU A 80 22.27 -19.85 0.14
CA LEU A 80 22.90 -20.83 -0.75
C LEU A 80 21.90 -21.90 -1.24
N LEU A 81 21.07 -22.43 -0.35
CA LEU A 81 20.08 -23.48 -0.66
C LEU A 81 19.04 -23.01 -1.70
N PHE A 82 18.58 -21.76 -1.58
CA PHE A 82 17.63 -21.15 -2.51
C PHE A 82 18.28 -20.63 -3.79
N GLY A 83 19.62 -20.52 -3.85
CA GLY A 83 20.33 -19.99 -5.02
C GLY A 83 20.32 -18.45 -5.09
N ALA A 84 20.18 -17.78 -3.95
CA ALA A 84 20.22 -16.32 -3.85
C ALA A 84 21.66 -15.78 -4.06
N GLU A 85 22.67 -16.55 -3.66
CA GLU A 85 24.08 -16.21 -3.81
C GLU A 85 24.60 -16.52 -5.22
N THR A 86 25.53 -15.70 -5.70
CA THR A 86 26.16 -15.85 -7.03
C THR A 86 26.79 -17.22 -7.23
N THR A 87 27.35 -17.82 -6.18
CA THR A 87 27.99 -19.16 -6.21
C THR A 87 27.01 -20.31 -6.43
N THR A 88 25.72 -20.10 -6.16
CA THR A 88 24.67 -21.13 -6.21
C THR A 88 23.52 -20.79 -7.15
N SER A 89 23.54 -19.59 -7.72
CA SER A 89 22.54 -19.14 -8.69
C SER A 89 22.61 -20.01 -9.96
N GLY A 90 21.46 -20.50 -10.41
CA GLY A 90 21.39 -21.42 -11.56
C GLY A 90 21.97 -22.83 -11.34
N ALA A 91 22.54 -23.11 -10.17
CA ALA A 91 23.08 -24.44 -9.86
C ALA A 91 21.97 -25.47 -9.62
N THR A 92 22.31 -26.76 -9.67
CA THR A 92 21.36 -27.83 -9.33
C THR A 92 21.06 -27.86 -7.83
N LEU A 93 19.90 -28.40 -7.43
CA LEU A 93 19.56 -28.57 -6.01
C LEU A 93 20.61 -29.38 -5.23
N THR A 94 21.26 -30.35 -5.88
CA THR A 94 22.36 -31.12 -5.27
C THR A 94 23.54 -30.23 -4.93
N ALA A 95 24.02 -29.42 -5.88
CA ALA A 95 25.12 -28.48 -5.65
C ALA A 95 24.78 -27.42 -4.60
N ARG A 96 23.53 -26.91 -4.59
CA ARG A 96 23.06 -25.98 -3.57
C ARG A 96 23.04 -26.59 -2.17
N ARG A 97 22.60 -27.85 -2.03
CA ARG A 97 22.63 -28.60 -0.76
C ARG A 97 24.05 -28.80 -0.25
N GLU A 98 24.99 -29.15 -1.12
CA GLU A 98 26.40 -29.31 -0.76
C GLU A 98 27.01 -27.99 -0.25
N ALA A 99 26.75 -26.89 -0.95
CA ALA A 99 27.20 -25.56 -0.54
C ALA A 99 26.58 -25.12 0.80
N ALA A 100 25.27 -25.31 0.97
CA ALA A 100 24.56 -24.95 2.19
C ALA A 100 25.00 -25.81 3.40
N ALA A 101 25.20 -27.11 3.21
CA ALA A 101 25.73 -28.02 4.24
C ALA A 101 27.13 -27.59 4.68
N LYS A 102 28.03 -27.32 3.73
CA LYS A 102 29.37 -26.80 4.00
C LYS A 102 29.34 -25.49 4.78
N SER A 103 28.47 -24.54 4.39
CA SER A 103 28.35 -23.25 5.05
C SER A 103 27.83 -23.32 6.49
N SER A 104 27.11 -24.39 6.85
CA SER A 104 26.54 -24.60 8.18
C SER A 104 27.33 -25.62 9.01
N GLY A 105 28.45 -26.13 8.50
CA GLY A 105 29.30 -27.10 9.20
C GLY A 105 28.69 -28.51 9.33
N TYR A 106 27.66 -28.83 8.54
CA TYR A 106 27.00 -30.14 8.56
C TYR A 106 27.41 -31.02 7.37
N GLU A 107 27.35 -32.32 7.58
CA GLU A 107 27.42 -33.30 6.50
C GLU A 107 26.13 -33.25 5.64
N VAL A 108 26.24 -33.51 4.34
CA VAL A 108 25.17 -33.28 3.34
C VAL A 108 23.91 -34.11 3.65
N HIS A 109 24.06 -35.37 4.03
CA HIS A 109 22.93 -36.22 4.41
C HIS A 109 22.26 -35.75 5.71
N HIS A 110 23.02 -35.29 6.71
CA HIS A 110 22.45 -34.63 7.90
C HIS A 110 21.70 -33.35 7.53
N PHE A 111 22.31 -32.49 6.70
CA PHE A 111 21.69 -31.25 6.23
C PHE A 111 20.35 -31.54 5.57
N ARG A 112 20.32 -32.47 4.61
CA ARG A 112 19.09 -32.84 3.89
C ARG A 112 18.00 -33.41 4.81
N LYS A 113 18.36 -34.23 5.81
CA LYS A 113 17.37 -34.87 6.70
C LYS A 113 16.89 -33.99 7.84
N ARG A 114 17.68 -33.04 8.32
CA ARG A 114 17.43 -32.30 9.56
C ARG A 114 17.39 -30.79 9.39
N ILE A 115 18.32 -30.24 8.62
CA ILE A 115 18.51 -28.79 8.53
C ILE A 115 17.65 -28.18 7.42
N GLU A 116 17.62 -28.79 6.24
CA GLU A 116 16.80 -28.32 5.12
C GLU A 116 15.31 -28.23 5.48
N PRO A 117 14.66 -29.24 6.11
CA PRO A 117 13.27 -29.12 6.55
C PRO A 117 13.04 -27.93 7.48
N LYS A 118 13.98 -27.70 8.42
CA LYS A 118 13.92 -26.56 9.35
C LYS A 118 14.06 -25.22 8.62
N VAL A 119 14.96 -25.11 7.65
CA VAL A 119 15.12 -23.90 6.82
C VAL A 119 13.84 -23.63 6.03
N VAL A 120 13.24 -24.67 5.43
CA VAL A 120 11.97 -24.56 4.69
C VAL A 120 10.85 -24.05 5.60
N GLU A 121 10.71 -24.62 6.80
CA GLU A 121 9.69 -24.21 7.78
C GLU A 121 9.88 -22.76 8.24
N LEU A 122 11.13 -22.36 8.52
CA LEU A 122 11.46 -20.98 8.90
C LEU A 122 11.09 -19.98 7.81
N VAL A 123 11.44 -20.26 6.55
CA VAL A 123 11.10 -19.38 5.43
C VAL A 123 9.59 -19.35 5.19
N ALA A 124 8.89 -20.48 5.29
CA ALA A 124 7.42 -20.53 5.20
C ALA A 124 6.76 -19.64 6.25
N TRP A 125 7.18 -19.80 7.50
CA TRP A 125 6.66 -19.02 8.61
C TRP A 125 6.93 -17.52 8.43
N GLN A 126 8.13 -17.15 8.01
CA GLN A 126 8.51 -15.75 7.81
C GLN A 126 7.74 -15.10 6.64
N LEU A 127 7.49 -15.82 5.55
CA LEU A 127 6.63 -15.33 4.46
C LEU A 127 5.17 -15.16 4.87
N LEU A 128 4.65 -16.08 5.68
CA LEU A 128 3.31 -15.98 6.23
C LEU A 128 3.20 -14.77 7.15
N ARG A 129 4.14 -14.61 8.09
CA ARG A 129 4.23 -13.47 8.99
C ARG A 129 4.39 -12.15 8.24
N ASP A 130 5.21 -12.08 7.18
CA ASP A 130 5.30 -10.89 6.33
C ASP A 130 3.96 -10.59 5.67
N SER A 131 3.23 -11.60 5.17
CA SER A 131 1.92 -11.38 4.53
C SER A 131 0.86 -10.91 5.52
N GLU A 132 0.87 -11.43 6.74
CA GLU A 132 0.03 -10.95 7.84
C GLU A 132 0.40 -9.52 8.21
N THR A 133 1.70 -9.26 8.44
CA THR A 133 2.22 -7.94 8.79
C THR A 133 2.00 -6.91 7.69
N PHE A 134 2.08 -7.32 6.43
CA PHE A 134 1.80 -6.45 5.29
C PHE A 134 0.33 -6.04 5.29
N SER A 135 -0.57 -6.98 5.58
CA SER A 135 -2.00 -6.73 5.74
C SER A 135 -2.28 -5.82 6.95
N THR A 136 -1.46 -5.88 8.00
CA THR A 136 -1.57 -4.99 9.16
C THR A 136 -0.85 -3.65 8.99
N ARG A 137 0.05 -3.49 8.02
CA ARG A 137 0.74 -2.21 7.76
C ARG A 137 0.12 -1.40 6.64
N HIS A 138 -0.87 -1.93 5.93
CA HIS A 138 -1.51 -1.22 4.85
C HIS A 138 -3.03 -1.24 5.02
N ALA A 139 -3.64 -0.07 5.14
CA ALA A 139 -5.09 0.08 5.16
C ALA A 139 -5.61 -0.33 3.79
N SER A 140 -6.36 -1.43 3.73
CA SER A 140 -7.11 -1.78 2.53
C SER A 140 -8.46 -1.12 2.56
N ALA A 141 -8.86 -0.49 1.46
CA ALA A 141 -10.24 -0.06 1.29
C ALA A 141 -11.19 -1.25 1.43
N PRO A 142 -12.40 -1.06 1.99
CA PRO A 142 -13.43 -2.10 2.02
C PRO A 142 -13.65 -2.68 0.63
N GLU A 143 -13.70 -4.02 0.54
CA GLU A 143 -14.01 -4.69 -0.71
C GLU A 143 -15.46 -4.38 -1.13
N LEU A 144 -15.60 -3.72 -2.28
CA LEU A 144 -16.90 -3.45 -2.88
C LEU A 144 -17.38 -4.69 -3.63
N HIS A 145 -18.50 -5.25 -3.18
CA HIS A 145 -19.13 -6.40 -3.82
C HIS A 145 -20.33 -5.95 -4.64
N ALA A 146 -20.50 -6.54 -5.83
CA ALA A 146 -21.70 -6.30 -6.63
C ALA A 146 -22.93 -6.80 -5.85
N ALA A 147 -23.84 -5.89 -5.51
CA ALA A 147 -25.06 -6.24 -4.81
C ALA A 147 -26.03 -6.97 -5.77
N THR A 148 -26.54 -8.12 -5.35
CA THR A 148 -27.58 -8.88 -6.07
C THR A 148 -29.00 -8.50 -5.66
N GLY A 149 -29.15 -7.59 -4.69
CA GLY A 149 -30.43 -7.10 -4.19
C GLY A 149 -30.27 -5.87 -3.28
N PRO A 150 -31.39 -5.32 -2.77
CA PRO A 150 -31.37 -4.18 -1.86
C PRO A 150 -30.61 -4.49 -0.56
N LEU A 151 -29.94 -3.48 -0.01
CA LEU A 151 -29.32 -3.57 1.32
C LEU A 151 -30.43 -3.69 2.37
N ALA A 152 -30.51 -4.83 3.07
CA ALA A 152 -31.44 -5.06 4.17
C ALA A 152 -30.64 -5.24 5.47
N LEU A 153 -30.87 -4.36 6.44
CA LEU A 153 -30.27 -4.47 7.77
C LEU A 153 -31.21 -5.26 8.68
N PRO A 154 -30.71 -6.26 9.44
CA PRO A 154 -31.47 -6.89 10.49
C PRO A 154 -31.96 -5.85 11.51
N ALA A 155 -33.18 -6.04 12.04
CA ALA A 155 -33.72 -5.24 13.14
C ALA A 155 -33.09 -5.66 14.49
N ASP A 156 -31.77 -5.54 14.58
CA ASP A 156 -30.95 -5.85 15.75
C ASP A 156 -30.00 -4.67 16.04
N VAL A 157 -29.75 -4.41 17.32
CA VAL A 157 -28.96 -3.25 17.77
C VAL A 157 -27.50 -3.36 17.30
N PHE A 158 -26.93 -4.56 17.32
CA PHE A 158 -25.56 -4.77 16.84
C PHE A 158 -25.43 -4.65 15.32
N ALA A 159 -26.50 -4.98 14.58
CA ALA A 159 -26.54 -4.78 13.14
C ALA A 159 -26.54 -3.29 12.77
N TRP A 160 -27.13 -2.43 13.62
CA TRP A 160 -27.11 -0.98 13.41
C TRP A 160 -25.72 -0.38 13.66
N GLU A 161 -25.05 -0.76 14.74
CA GLU A 161 -23.67 -0.32 15.04
C GLU A 161 -22.68 -0.74 13.94
N ALA A 162 -22.80 -2.00 13.46
CA ALA A 162 -21.98 -2.48 12.35
C ALA A 162 -22.24 -1.69 11.06
N ALA A 163 -23.49 -1.35 10.78
CA ALA A 163 -23.86 -0.55 9.61
C ALA A 163 -23.36 0.90 9.71
N GLU A 164 -23.42 1.52 10.89
CA GLU A 164 -22.89 2.86 11.13
C GLU A 164 -21.36 2.91 10.96
N HIS A 165 -20.67 1.89 11.45
CA HIS A 165 -19.23 1.76 11.28
C HIS A 165 -18.86 1.59 9.80
N GLN A 166 -19.55 0.69 9.09
CA GLN A 166 -19.38 0.51 7.64
C GLN A 166 -19.67 1.78 6.85
N HIS A 167 -20.72 2.52 7.21
CA HIS A 167 -21.05 3.80 6.59
C HIS A 167 -19.93 4.83 6.78
N THR A 168 -19.43 4.96 8.01
CA THR A 168 -18.34 5.90 8.33
C THR A 168 -17.07 5.54 7.58
N LEU A 169 -16.73 4.25 7.53
CA LEU A 169 -15.57 3.73 6.81
C LEU A 169 -15.69 3.93 5.30
N ALA A 170 -16.84 3.64 4.72
CA ALA A 170 -17.11 3.88 3.30
C ALA A 170 -17.02 5.37 2.94
N GLY A 171 -17.54 6.25 3.81
CA GLY A 171 -17.43 7.70 3.63
C GLY A 171 -15.98 8.19 3.65
N LEU A 172 -15.15 7.64 4.54
CA LEU A 172 -13.73 7.94 4.62
C LEU A 172 -12.99 7.55 3.34
N TRP A 173 -13.13 6.29 2.90
CA TRP A 173 -12.50 5.83 1.66
C TRP A 173 -13.06 6.53 0.42
N GLY A 174 -14.34 6.89 0.42
CA GLY A 174 -14.95 7.71 -0.62
C GLY A 174 -14.25 9.07 -0.76
N ALA A 175 -13.94 9.73 0.35
CA ALA A 175 -13.19 10.99 0.33
C ALA A 175 -11.77 10.81 -0.25
N VAL A 176 -11.09 9.71 0.10
CA VAL A 176 -9.76 9.37 -0.44
C VAL A 176 -9.79 9.15 -1.95
N TYR A 177 -10.78 8.41 -2.45
CA TYR A 177 -10.93 8.18 -3.89
C TYR A 177 -11.26 9.45 -4.66
N LEU A 178 -12.06 10.35 -4.08
CA LEU A 178 -12.34 11.66 -4.69
C LEU A 178 -11.07 12.53 -4.72
N LEU A 179 -10.27 12.56 -3.66
CA LEU A 179 -8.97 13.22 -3.69
C LEU A 179 -8.07 12.65 -4.79
N ARG A 180 -7.99 11.32 -4.90
CA ARG A 180 -7.21 10.65 -5.96
C ARG A 180 -7.66 11.09 -7.35
N ALA A 181 -8.96 11.18 -7.58
CA ALA A 181 -9.50 11.63 -8.86
C ALA A 181 -9.08 13.06 -9.21
N GLU A 182 -9.09 13.98 -8.23
CA GLU A 182 -8.63 15.35 -8.45
C GLU A 182 -7.12 15.45 -8.66
N LEU A 183 -6.31 14.67 -7.93
CA LEU A 183 -4.86 14.62 -8.15
C LEU A 183 -4.52 14.10 -9.55
N LEU A 184 -5.24 13.08 -10.04
CA LEU A 184 -5.10 12.59 -11.41
C LEU A 184 -5.53 13.65 -12.44
N THR A 185 -6.56 14.43 -12.14
CA THR A 185 -6.98 15.57 -12.98
C THR A 185 -5.87 16.62 -13.05
N VAL A 186 -5.27 17.00 -11.93
CA VAL A 186 -4.13 17.94 -11.92
C VAL A 186 -2.96 17.39 -12.74
N ALA A 187 -2.56 16.13 -12.51
CA ALA A 187 -1.47 15.50 -13.26
C ALA A 187 -1.74 15.48 -14.77
N ARG A 188 -2.99 15.19 -15.18
CA ARG A 188 -3.42 15.25 -16.59
C ARG A 188 -3.32 16.67 -17.15
N MET A 189 -3.79 17.68 -16.43
CA MET A 189 -3.73 19.08 -16.87
C MET A 189 -2.28 19.59 -17.02
N VAL A 190 -1.39 19.20 -16.09
CA VAL A 190 0.05 19.50 -16.17
C VAL A 190 0.64 18.86 -17.43
N SER A 191 0.35 17.58 -17.67
CA SER A 191 0.83 16.85 -18.86
C SER A 191 0.31 17.43 -20.18
N MET A 192 -0.90 18.00 -20.18
CA MET A 192 -1.51 18.64 -21.35
C MET A 192 -1.10 20.11 -21.51
N THR A 193 -0.20 20.63 -20.65
CA THR A 193 0.22 22.03 -20.65
C THR A 193 -0.95 23.02 -20.61
N ALA A 194 -1.97 22.71 -19.80
CA ALA A 194 -3.12 23.59 -19.62
C ALA A 194 -2.70 25.01 -19.17
N ASP A 195 -3.59 25.97 -19.38
CA ASP A 195 -3.41 27.34 -18.90
C ASP A 195 -3.38 27.41 -17.36
N ASP A 196 -2.86 28.53 -16.85
CA ASP A 196 -2.62 28.71 -15.42
C ASP A 196 -3.91 28.77 -14.59
N ASP A 197 -5.02 29.25 -15.19
CA ASP A 197 -6.32 29.34 -14.52
C ASP A 197 -6.94 27.95 -14.34
N ALA A 198 -6.93 27.13 -15.40
CA ALA A 198 -7.39 25.75 -15.35
C ALA A 198 -6.57 24.90 -14.37
N LEU A 199 -5.24 25.09 -14.33
CA LEU A 199 -4.36 24.42 -13.37
C LEU A 199 -4.65 24.85 -11.93
N SER A 200 -4.87 26.16 -11.70
CA SER A 200 -5.20 26.68 -10.39
C SER A 200 -6.53 26.13 -9.89
N ALA A 201 -7.56 26.10 -10.75
CA ALA A 201 -8.87 25.53 -10.40
C ALA A 201 -8.79 24.04 -10.06
N ALA A 202 -8.02 23.25 -10.83
CA ALA A 202 -7.83 21.83 -10.55
C ALA A 202 -7.06 21.60 -9.23
N ALA A 203 -6.04 22.40 -8.96
CA ALA A 203 -5.28 22.33 -7.70
C ALA A 203 -6.14 22.74 -6.48
N ASP A 204 -7.01 23.74 -6.63
CA ASP A 204 -7.97 24.15 -5.59
C ASP A 204 -8.99 23.04 -5.29
N ALA A 205 -9.51 22.38 -6.33
CA ALA A 205 -10.39 21.24 -6.17
C ALA A 205 -9.69 20.11 -5.40
N ALA A 206 -8.42 19.81 -5.71
CA ALA A 206 -7.63 18.83 -4.97
C ALA A 206 -7.41 19.24 -3.50
N LEU A 207 -7.14 20.52 -3.22
CA LEU A 207 -6.99 21.02 -1.84
C LEU A 207 -8.29 20.86 -1.03
N TRP A 208 -9.43 21.20 -1.64
CA TRP A 208 -10.73 21.02 -1.01
C TRP A 208 -11.01 19.53 -0.73
N ARG A 209 -10.72 18.63 -1.67
CA ARG A 209 -10.85 17.18 -1.43
C ARG A 209 -9.92 16.70 -0.32
N HIS A 210 -8.71 17.23 -0.22
CA HIS A 210 -7.80 16.91 0.88
C HIS A 210 -8.41 17.34 2.22
N ALA A 211 -8.93 18.57 2.31
CA ALA A 211 -9.59 19.05 3.52
C ALA A 211 -10.79 18.16 3.92
N LEU A 212 -11.57 17.66 2.95
CA LEU A 212 -12.65 16.70 3.22
C LEU A 212 -12.15 15.33 3.72
N VAL A 213 -10.97 14.88 3.29
CA VAL A 213 -10.33 13.68 3.87
C VAL A 213 -9.99 13.93 5.34
N LEU A 214 -9.44 15.09 5.68
CA LEU A 214 -9.13 15.46 7.07
C LEU A 214 -10.39 15.49 7.95
N VAL A 215 -11.50 16.04 7.44
CA VAL A 215 -12.80 16.02 8.13
C VAL A 215 -13.31 14.58 8.33
N ALA A 216 -13.23 13.74 7.30
CA ALA A 216 -13.67 12.34 7.40
C ALA A 216 -12.82 11.55 8.40
N VAL A 217 -11.51 11.79 8.41
CA VAL A 217 -10.55 11.25 9.38
C VAL A 217 -10.91 11.67 10.80
N ALA A 218 -11.11 12.98 11.03
CA ALA A 218 -11.44 13.51 12.35
C ALA A 218 -12.77 12.93 12.86
N ARG A 219 -13.79 12.85 11.99
CA ARG A 219 -15.08 12.22 12.31
C ARG A 219 -14.92 10.75 12.70
N TYR A 220 -14.13 9.99 11.93
CA TYR A 220 -13.87 8.59 12.24
C TYR A 220 -13.18 8.43 13.59
N ARG A 221 -12.13 9.23 13.86
CA ARG A 221 -11.40 9.23 15.13
C ARG A 221 -12.30 9.56 16.32
N SER A 222 -13.18 10.54 16.15
CA SER A 222 -14.11 10.93 17.21
C SER A 222 -15.12 9.84 17.54
N ALA A 223 -15.53 9.03 16.56
CA ALA A 223 -16.53 7.97 16.74
C ALA A 223 -15.92 6.64 17.20
N TYR A 224 -14.75 6.26 16.67
CA TYR A 224 -14.17 4.92 16.83
C TYR A 224 -12.74 4.90 17.40
N GLY A 225 -12.16 6.06 17.71
CA GLY A 225 -10.80 6.19 18.21
C GLY A 225 -9.72 6.06 17.12
N ALA A 226 -8.45 6.10 17.54
CA ALA A 226 -7.30 6.17 16.63
C ALA A 226 -6.86 4.82 16.02
N VAL A 227 -7.28 3.69 16.59
CA VAL A 227 -6.73 2.35 16.29
C VAL A 227 -7.66 1.51 15.42
N MET A 228 -8.92 1.92 15.23
CA MET A 228 -9.97 1.02 14.74
C MET A 228 -10.12 0.91 13.22
N LEU A 229 -9.24 1.53 12.42
CA LEU A 229 -9.29 1.27 10.98
C LEU A 229 -9.00 -0.18 10.66
N HIS A 230 -8.16 -0.85 11.45
CA HIS A 230 -8.22 -2.26 11.84
C HIS A 230 -7.50 -2.38 13.20
N ALA A 231 -8.07 -3.06 14.20
CA ALA A 231 -7.42 -3.23 15.52
C ALA A 231 -6.02 -3.90 15.48
N ALA A 232 -5.63 -4.44 14.32
CA ALA A 232 -4.32 -5.03 14.05
C ALA A 232 -3.35 -4.09 13.33
N THR A 233 -3.83 -2.98 12.75
CA THR A 233 -3.02 -2.01 12.02
C THR A 233 -2.75 -0.81 12.93
N GLU A 234 -1.50 -0.53 13.30
CA GLU A 234 -1.10 0.71 13.99
C GLU A 234 -1.26 1.96 13.10
N LEU A 235 -2.13 1.90 12.10
CA LEU A 235 -2.28 2.93 11.08
C LEU A 235 -3.03 4.12 11.65
N GLY A 236 -2.33 5.24 11.63
CA GLY A 236 -2.88 6.54 11.96
C GLY A 236 -3.80 7.00 10.83
N PRO A 237 -4.91 7.67 11.14
CA PRO A 237 -5.75 8.26 10.11
C PRO A 237 -5.06 9.28 9.20
N ASP A 238 -3.92 9.81 9.65
CA ASP A 238 -3.06 10.74 8.91
C ASP A 238 -2.34 10.02 7.74
N GLU A 239 -2.14 8.71 7.82
CA GLU A 239 -1.55 7.89 6.74
C GLU A 239 -2.56 7.55 5.62
N ILE A 240 -3.85 7.82 5.84
CA ILE A 240 -4.92 7.50 4.88
C ILE A 240 -4.87 8.42 3.66
N ALA A 241 -4.55 9.71 3.84
CA ALA A 241 -4.47 10.64 2.72
C ALA A 241 -3.41 10.21 1.69
N ALA A 242 -2.33 9.57 2.14
CA ALA A 242 -1.28 9.04 1.25
C ALA A 242 -1.77 7.96 0.28
N TYR A 243 -2.87 7.26 0.59
CA TYR A 243 -3.49 6.31 -0.34
C TYR A 243 -4.11 6.97 -1.56
N ALA A 244 -4.45 8.26 -1.49
CA ALA A 244 -4.92 9.00 -2.66
C ALA A 244 -3.81 9.18 -3.69
N GLY A 245 -2.56 9.32 -3.24
CA GLY A 245 -1.38 9.60 -4.04
C GLY A 245 -0.43 10.55 -3.31
N TRP A 246 0.61 11.01 -4.01
CA TRP A 246 1.48 12.04 -3.46
C TRP A 246 0.72 13.36 -3.30
N THR A 247 0.79 13.95 -2.11
CA THR A 247 0.28 15.30 -1.82
C THR A 247 1.40 16.15 -1.20
N PRO A 248 1.37 17.49 -1.39
CA PRO A 248 2.24 18.40 -0.66
C PRO A 248 2.11 18.19 0.85
N ALA A 249 3.24 18.15 1.55
CA ALA A 249 3.25 18.05 3.01
C ALA A 249 2.60 19.29 3.64
N LEU A 250 1.70 19.07 4.59
CA LEU A 250 1.06 20.11 5.37
C LEU A 250 1.65 20.15 6.77
N THR A 251 1.73 21.33 7.37
CA THR A 251 2.04 21.46 8.80
C THR A 251 0.80 21.11 9.64
N PRO A 252 0.96 20.66 10.91
CA PRO A 252 -0.19 20.33 11.76
C PRO A 252 -1.19 21.48 11.91
N GLY A 253 -0.72 22.74 11.92
CA GLY A 253 -1.61 23.89 11.98
C GLY A 253 -2.33 24.21 10.66
N GLU A 254 -1.80 23.77 9.51
CA GLU A 254 -2.52 23.84 8.23
C GLU A 254 -3.56 22.74 8.14
N GLU A 255 -3.26 21.53 8.60
CA GLU A 255 -4.24 20.44 8.68
C GLU A 255 -5.45 20.84 9.54
N LEU A 256 -5.20 21.42 10.72
CA LEU A 256 -6.25 21.96 11.59
C LEU A 256 -7.07 23.05 10.88
N LEU A 257 -6.41 24.02 10.24
CA LEU A 257 -7.09 25.09 9.49
C LEU A 257 -7.98 24.52 8.39
N LEU A 258 -7.47 23.57 7.59
CA LEU A 258 -8.23 22.97 6.49
C LEU A 258 -9.43 22.17 7.02
N ALA A 259 -9.25 21.41 8.10
CA ALA A 259 -10.33 20.65 8.72
C ALA A 259 -11.41 21.55 9.34
N GLU A 260 -11.04 22.70 9.91
CA GLU A 260 -11.98 23.68 10.49
C GLU A 260 -12.77 24.46 9.42
N VAL A 261 -12.14 24.75 8.28
CA VAL A 261 -12.76 25.51 7.18
C VAL A 261 -13.65 24.61 6.31
N ALA A 262 -13.28 23.35 6.15
CA ALA A 262 -14.02 22.42 5.31
C ALA A 262 -15.35 21.98 5.95
N ASP A 263 -16.44 22.18 5.20
CA ASP A 263 -17.75 21.64 5.52
C ASP A 263 -18.18 20.72 4.35
N PRO A 264 -18.41 19.42 4.60
CA PRO A 264 -18.85 18.47 3.57
C PRO A 264 -20.18 18.84 2.90
N THR A 265 -20.99 19.70 3.52
CA THR A 265 -22.26 20.18 2.97
C THR A 265 -22.11 21.41 2.09
N GLN A 266 -20.94 22.05 2.10
CA GLN A 266 -20.62 23.24 1.32
C GLN A 266 -19.74 22.90 0.10
N GLY A 267 -19.80 23.75 -0.92
CA GLY A 267 -19.03 23.59 -2.14
C GLY A 267 -17.62 24.19 -2.08
N LEU A 268 -16.82 23.89 -3.11
CA LEU A 268 -15.46 24.42 -3.33
C LEU A 268 -15.39 25.95 -3.19
N THR A 269 -16.33 26.69 -3.77
CA THR A 269 -16.33 28.17 -3.72
C THR A 269 -16.37 28.70 -2.30
N HIS A 270 -17.26 28.15 -1.46
CA HIS A 270 -17.36 28.57 -0.06
C HIS A 270 -16.09 28.25 0.73
N PHE A 271 -15.55 27.04 0.51
CA PHE A 271 -14.27 26.63 1.12
C PHE A 271 -13.12 27.57 0.74
N MET A 272 -12.96 27.88 -0.56
CA MET A 272 -11.88 28.75 -1.02
C MET A 272 -12.02 30.18 -0.50
N THR A 273 -13.24 30.74 -0.50
CA THR A 273 -13.50 32.07 0.08
C THR A 273 -13.08 32.13 1.54
N ARG A 274 -13.53 31.17 2.36
CA ARG A 274 -13.19 31.13 3.78
C ARG A 274 -11.71 30.87 4.05
N LEU A 275 -11.07 30.04 3.24
CA LEU A 275 -9.65 29.75 3.43
C LEU A 275 -8.79 30.99 3.15
N THR A 276 -9.11 31.75 2.12
CA THR A 276 -8.33 32.92 1.69
C THR A 276 -8.66 34.22 2.45
N GLU A 277 -9.68 34.23 3.32
CA GLU A 277 -9.93 35.33 4.26
C GLU A 277 -8.76 35.56 5.24
N THR A 278 -7.93 34.55 5.46
CA THR A 278 -6.74 34.64 6.31
C THR A 278 -5.47 34.64 5.48
N GLU A 279 -4.46 35.40 5.90
CA GLU A 279 -3.13 35.42 5.26
C GLU A 279 -2.50 34.02 5.25
N ARG A 280 -2.67 33.26 6.35
CA ARG A 280 -2.19 31.89 6.45
C ARG A 280 -2.84 30.98 5.41
N GLY A 281 -4.17 31.00 5.26
CA GLY A 281 -4.85 30.15 4.30
C GLY A 281 -4.55 30.53 2.85
N ALA A 282 -4.41 31.82 2.54
CA ALA A 282 -3.92 32.27 1.24
C ALA A 282 -2.51 31.75 0.94
N ALA A 283 -1.60 31.79 1.93
CA ALA A 283 -0.25 31.22 1.79
C ALA A 283 -0.29 29.70 1.54
N THR A 284 -1.14 28.95 2.26
CA THR A 284 -1.32 27.51 2.07
C THR A 284 -1.82 27.19 0.66
N VAL A 285 -2.81 27.92 0.14
CA VAL A 285 -3.29 27.77 -1.25
C VAL A 285 -2.16 27.97 -2.25
N HIS A 286 -1.36 29.03 -2.08
CA HIS A 286 -0.23 29.31 -2.98
C HIS A 286 0.85 28.23 -2.93
N ALA A 287 1.21 27.74 -1.74
CA ALA A 287 2.18 26.67 -1.56
C ALA A 287 1.68 25.37 -2.20
N TRP A 288 0.41 25.03 -1.98
CA TRP A 288 -0.24 23.84 -2.54
C TRP A 288 -0.23 23.85 -4.08
N ARG A 289 -0.72 24.93 -4.70
CA ARG A 289 -0.74 25.09 -6.16
C ARG A 289 0.65 24.95 -6.77
N ARG A 290 1.66 25.60 -6.16
CA ARG A 290 3.05 25.54 -6.63
C ARG A 290 3.59 24.13 -6.60
N SER A 291 3.37 23.41 -5.50
CA SER A 291 3.87 22.04 -5.33
C SER A 291 3.22 21.04 -6.29
N LEU A 292 1.93 21.17 -6.58
CA LEU A 292 1.25 20.25 -7.49
C LEU A 292 1.52 20.55 -8.98
N THR A 293 1.66 21.82 -9.35
CA THR A 293 1.76 22.22 -10.76
C THR A 293 3.20 22.46 -11.23
N GLY A 294 4.14 22.64 -10.30
CA GLY A 294 5.52 23.02 -10.60
C GLY A 294 5.69 24.44 -11.15
N ARG A 295 4.61 25.25 -11.23
CA ARG A 295 4.64 26.61 -11.78
C ARG A 295 4.66 27.66 -10.67
N PRO A 296 5.51 28.69 -10.75
CA PRO A 296 5.37 29.88 -9.91
C PRO A 296 4.12 30.65 -10.33
N HIS A 297 3.31 31.07 -9.35
CA HIS A 297 2.14 31.90 -9.63
C HIS A 297 2.60 33.28 -10.14
N ARG A 298 2.25 33.64 -11.37
CA ARG A 298 2.37 35.04 -11.83
C ARG A 298 1.34 35.86 -11.09
N GLN A 299 1.78 36.66 -10.11
CA GLN A 299 0.96 37.77 -9.62
C GLN A 299 0.62 38.66 -10.82
N GLY A 300 -0.67 38.96 -10.97
CA GLY A 300 -1.25 39.58 -12.16
C GLY A 300 -0.40 40.71 -12.75
N GLY A 301 -0.26 40.68 -14.08
CA GLY A 301 0.49 41.68 -14.82
C GLY A 301 0.04 43.09 -14.46
N GLY A 302 0.97 43.86 -13.89
CA GLY A 302 0.93 45.31 -14.06
C GLY A 302 1.06 45.62 -15.55
N PRO A 303 0.36 46.64 -16.07
CA PRO A 303 0.41 46.97 -17.49
C PRO A 303 1.87 47.25 -17.90
N GLU A 304 2.34 46.55 -18.92
CA GLU A 304 3.56 46.91 -19.63
C GLU A 304 3.36 48.31 -20.20
N GLU A 305 4.02 49.30 -19.61
CA GLU A 305 4.17 50.61 -20.24
C GLU A 305 4.92 50.41 -21.57
N GLU A 306 4.20 50.64 -22.67
CA GLU A 306 4.75 50.88 -24.00
C GLU A 306 5.84 51.96 -23.94
N VAL A 307 7.10 51.54 -23.85
CA VAL A 307 8.21 52.40 -24.23
C VAL A 307 8.40 52.24 -25.73
N THR A 308 7.69 53.09 -26.47
CA THR A 308 7.95 53.36 -27.88
C THR A 308 9.32 54.06 -28.01
N SER A 309 10.17 53.54 -28.88
CA SER A 309 11.31 54.24 -29.48
C SER A 309 11.52 53.71 -30.89
#